data_AF-A0A842LNQ6-F1
#
_entry.id   AF-A0A842LNQ6-F1
#
_cell.length_a   1.000
_cell.length_b   1.000
_cell.length_c   1.000
_cell.angle_alpha   90.00
_cell.angle_beta   90.00
_cell.angle_gamma   90.00
#
_symmetry.space_group_name_H-M   'P 1'
#
loop_
_entity.id
_entity.type
_entity.pdbx_description
1 polymer ?
#
loop_
_entity_poly.entity_id
_entity_poly.type
_entity_poly.pdbx_seq_one_letter_code
_entity_poly.pdbx_strand_id
1 'polypeptide(L)' 'MKVKIEVVKVEGKCSAGYKPGDVFYLNEFILESEKPLCIHAVLAVSHVAYALAHGMDI' A
#
# COMPACT_ATOMS: atom_id res chain seq x y z
N MET A 1 -4.24 13.92 1.36
CA MET A 1 -2.80 13.79 0.96
C MET A 1 -2.59 12.48 0.21
N LYS A 2 -1.54 12.39 -0.62
CA LYS A 2 -1.17 11.15 -1.32
C LYS A 2 -0.10 10.39 -0.53
N VAL A 3 -0.41 9.18 -0.09
CA VAL A 3 0.50 8.30 0.65
C VAL A 3 1.07 7.27 -0.32
N LYS A 4 2.40 7.20 -0.39
CA LYS A 4 3.13 6.17 -1.15
C LYS A 4 3.39 4.97 -0.25
N ILE A 5 2.98 3.78 -0.69
CA ILE A 5 3.30 2.51 -0.03
C ILE A 5 4.28 1.77 -0.94
N GLU A 6 5.46 1.45 -0.40
CA GLU A 6 6.53 0.75 -1.12
C GLU A 6 6.85 -0.58 -0.45
N VAL A 7 6.94 -1.64 -1.25
CA VAL A 7 7.36 -2.96 -0.77
C VAL A 7 8.87 -2.93 -0.57
N VAL A 8 9.33 -3.04 0.67
CA VAL A 8 10.77 -3.07 0.99
C VAL A 8 11.34 -4.49 1.11
N LYS A 9 10.48 -5.48 1.40
CA LYS A 9 10.83 -6.89 1.58
C LYS A 9 9.62 -7.77 1.28
N VAL A 10 9.86 -8.99 0.81
CA VAL A 10 8.82 -10.02 0.63
C VAL A 10 9.25 -11.30 1.33
N GLU A 11 8.38 -11.83 2.18
CA GLU A 11 8.53 -13.13 2.83
C GLU A 11 7.33 -14.00 2.46
N GLY A 12 7.59 -15.21 1.93
CA GLY A 12 6.54 -16.07 1.39
C GLY A 12 6.11 -15.69 -0.02
N LYS A 13 4.86 -16.00 -0.38
CA LYS A 13 4.33 -15.83 -1.74
C LYS A 13 2.90 -15.30 -1.72
N CYS A 14 2.64 -14.26 -2.51
CA CYS A 14 1.30 -13.76 -2.82
C CYS A 14 1.02 -13.96 -4.32
N SER A 15 -0.21 -14.33 -4.69
CA SER A 15 -0.61 -14.46 -6.10
C SER A 15 -0.58 -13.15 -6.88
N ALA A 16 -0.61 -11.99 -6.20
CA ALA A 16 -0.38 -10.68 -6.81
C ALA A 16 1.08 -10.48 -7.26
N GLY A 17 2.01 -11.34 -6.81
CA GLY A 17 3.37 -11.38 -7.33
C GLY A 17 4.27 -10.22 -6.88
N TYR A 18 4.04 -9.69 -5.67
CA TYR A 18 4.83 -8.58 -5.11
C TYR A 18 6.33 -8.85 -5.12
N LYS A 19 7.10 -7.77 -5.34
CA LYS A 19 8.56 -7.73 -5.32
C LYS A 19 9.01 -6.46 -4.60
N PRO A 20 10.21 -6.47 -3.98
CA PRO A 20 10.80 -5.23 -3.48
C PRO A 20 10.85 -4.15 -4.57
N GLY A 21 10.47 -2.93 -4.21
CA GLY A 21 10.33 -1.78 -5.11
C GLY A 21 8.96 -1.64 -5.79
N ASP A 22 8.05 -2.59 -5.64
CA ASP A 22 6.65 -2.37 -6.07
C ASP A 22 6.01 -1.26 -5.24
N VAL A 23 5.21 -0.42 -5.91
CA VAL A 23 4.58 0.75 -5.30
C VAL A 23 3.09 0.79 -5.62
N PHE A 24 2.32 1.22 -4.64
CA PHE A 24 0.94 1.67 -4.82
C PHE A 24 0.66 2.88 -3.93
N TYR A 25 -0.45 3.56 -4.19
CA TYR A 25 -0.78 4.80 -3.50
C TYR A 25 -2.18 4.75 -2.91
N LEU A 26 -2.33 5.37 -1.74
CA LEU A 26 -3.62 5.82 -1.23
C LEU A 26 -3.70 7.33 -1.45
N ASN A 27 -4.60 7.73 -2.34
CA ASN A 27 -4.91 9.12 -2.62
C ASN A 27 -6.29 9.42 -2.05
N GLU A 28 -6.32 9.92 -0.82
CA GLU A 28 -7.55 10.06 -0.03
C GLU A 28 -8.27 8.73 0.16
N PHE A 29 -9.30 8.44 -0.64
CA PHE A 29 -10.09 7.20 -0.61
C PHE A 29 -9.84 6.28 -1.80
N ILE A 30 -8.96 6.69 -2.72
CA ILE A 30 -8.70 5.99 -3.98
C ILE A 30 -7.38 5.23 -3.88
N LEU A 31 -7.44 3.93 -4.18
CA LEU A 31 -6.25 3.09 -4.35
C LEU A 31 -5.77 3.17 -5.81
N GLU A 32 -4.54 3.60 -6.00
CA GLU A 32 -3.89 3.70 -7.31
C GLU A 32 -2.74 2.68 -7.40
N SER A 33 -2.78 1.81 -8.40
CA SER A 33 -1.75 0.78 -8.63
C SER A 33 -1.69 0.38 -10.10
N GLU A 34 -0.49 0.15 -10.63
CA GLU A 34 -0.29 -0.35 -12.00
C GLU A 34 -0.54 -1.85 -12.13
N LYS A 35 -0.60 -2.57 -11.01
CA LYS A 35 -0.77 -4.02 -10.93
C LYS A 35 -1.94 -4.37 -10.01
N PRO A 36 -2.54 -5.56 -10.14
CA PRO A 36 -3.53 -6.04 -9.19
C PRO A 36 -3.01 -5.96 -7.75
N LEU A 37 -3.79 -5.34 -6.86
CA LEU A 37 -3.46 -5.28 -5.44
C LEU A 37 -3.96 -6.52 -4.71
N CYS A 38 -3.16 -7.03 -3.79
CA CYS A 38 -3.62 -8.04 -2.85
C CYS A 38 -4.50 -7.39 -1.78
N ILE A 39 -5.72 -7.91 -1.61
CA ILE A 39 -6.61 -7.44 -0.55
C ILE A 39 -6.00 -7.55 0.85
N HIS A 40 -5.18 -8.58 1.10
CA HIS A 40 -4.50 -8.75 2.40
C HIS A 40 -3.47 -7.65 2.64
N ALA A 41 -2.72 -7.23 1.62
CA ALA A 41 -1.77 -6.13 1.75
C ALA A 41 -2.49 -4.80 2.03
N VAL A 42 -3.60 -4.54 1.31
CA VAL A 42 -4.43 -3.35 1.52
C VAL A 42 -4.99 -3.32 2.94
N LEU A 43 -5.61 -4.41 3.42
CA LEU A 43 -6.18 -4.48 4.77
C LEU A 43 -5.12 -4.33 5.87
N ALA A 44 -3.90 -4.83 5.63
CA ALA A 44 -2.80 -4.74 6.59
C ALA A 44 -2.26 -3.31 6.75
N VAL A 45 -2.28 -2.48 5.70
CA VAL A 45 -1.71 -1.12 5.74
C VAL A 45 -2.75 -0.01 5.81
N SER A 46 -4.03 -0.30 5.53
CA SER A 46 -5.07 0.72 5.33
C SER A 46 -5.24 1.65 6.52
N HIS A 47 -5.18 1.14 7.75
CA HIS A 47 -5.35 1.96 8.95
C HIS A 47 -4.23 2.99 9.11
N VAL A 48 -2.96 2.59 8.91
CA VAL A 48 -1.82 3.53 8.94
C VAL A 48 -1.91 4.47 7.76
N ALA A 49 -2.08 3.95 6.54
CA ALA A 49 -2.14 4.76 5.33
C ALA A 49 -3.27 5.81 5.40
N TYR A 50 -4.42 5.45 5.95
CA TYR A 50 -5.54 6.38 6.15
C TYR A 50 -5.18 7.50 7.13
N ALA A 51 -4.59 7.16 8.28
CA ALA A 51 -4.17 8.16 9.26
C ALA A 51 -3.15 9.14 8.66
N LEU A 52 -2.17 8.63 7.91
CA LEU A 52 -1.19 9.46 7.20
C LEU A 52 -1.84 10.34 6.13
N ALA A 53 -2.79 9.81 5.37
CA ALA A 53 -3.48 10.56 4.33
C ALA A 53 -4.30 11.74 4.89
N HIS A 54 -4.63 11.72 6.18
CA HIS A 54 -5.45 12.69 6.90
C HIS A 54 -4.68 13.49 7.96
N GLY A 55 -3.35 13.57 7.85
CA GLY A 55 -2.54 14.52 8.63
C GLY A 55 -1.99 13.98 9.94
N MET A 56 -1.89 12.67 10.11
CA MET A 56 -1.04 12.09 11.15
C MET A 56 0.44 12.28 10.77
N ASP A 57 1.21 12.90 11.66
CA ASP A 57 2.66 13.02 11.56
C ASP A 57 3.35 11.81 12.22
N ILE A 58 4.46 11.34 11.65
CA ILE A 58 5.27 10.19 12.11
C ILE A 58 6.68 10.65 12.44
#